data_AF-A0A7Y0UW08-F1
#
_entry.id   AF-A0A7Y0UW08-F1
#
_cell.length_a   1.000
_cell.length_b   1.000
_cell.length_c   1.000
_cell.angle_alpha   90.00
_cell.angle_beta   90.00
_cell.angle_gamma   90.00
#
_symmetry.space_group_name_H-M   'P 1'
#
loop_
_entity.id
_entity.type
_entity.pdbx_description
1 polymer ?
#
loop_
_entity_poly.entity_id
_entity_poly.type
_entity_poly.pdbx_seq_one_letter_code
_entity_poly.pdbx_strand_id
1 'polypeptide(L)'
;IGLIVFVEIKPAHPFLLILTGWIISTVFTNIVYTLVVALSNAGKALAVVLLVLQISAAGGAYPLELLPQWFQNISPWLPATYAINLMRSAIAGIYAGDFAYNLVIILLFLIPNLVLGLVLRHTIAGRIHDMNKAIEKTKVM
;
A
#
# COMPACT_ATOMS: atom_id res chain seq x y z
N ILE A 1 -4.07 -12.94 13.43
CA ILE A 1 -4.00 -14.02 14.45
C ILE A 1 -2.88 -13.76 15.45
N GLY A 2 -1.62 -13.56 15.03
CA GLY A 2 -0.52 -13.31 15.96
C GLY A 2 -0.75 -12.12 16.93
N LEU A 3 -1.39 -11.05 16.47
CA LEU A 3 -1.80 -9.93 17.32
C LEU A 3 -2.76 -10.33 18.47
N ILE A 4 -3.62 -11.32 18.25
CA ILE A 4 -4.60 -11.77 19.25
C ILE A 4 -3.97 -12.81 20.18
N VAL A 5 -3.14 -13.70 19.63
CA VAL A 5 -2.61 -14.86 20.35
C VAL A 5 -1.30 -14.56 21.09
N PHE A 6 -0.37 -13.82 20.48
CA PHE A 6 0.96 -13.57 21.05
C PHE A 6 1.07 -12.18 21.69
N VAL A 7 0.48 -11.17 21.05
CA VAL A 7 0.46 -9.80 21.58
C VAL A 7 -0.73 -9.60 22.53
N GLU A 8 -1.65 -10.57 22.60
CA GLU A 8 -2.83 -10.57 23.47
C GLU A 8 -3.72 -9.33 23.31
N ILE A 9 -3.74 -8.75 22.11
CA ILE A 9 -4.67 -7.67 21.77
C ILE A 9 -6.09 -8.25 21.85
N LYS A 10 -6.97 -7.54 22.56
CA LYS A 10 -8.41 -7.81 22.63
C LYS A 10 -9.15 -6.84 21.70
N PRO A 11 -9.19 -7.10 20.38
CA PRO A 11 -9.84 -6.20 19.44
C PRO A 11 -11.35 -6.18 19.70
N ALA A 12 -11.96 -5.01 19.57
CA ALA A 12 -13.41 -4.85 19.59
C ALA A 12 -14.10 -5.75 18.55
N HIS A 13 -13.47 -5.93 17.39
CA HIS A 13 -13.97 -6.78 16.30
C HIS A 13 -12.87 -7.74 15.78
N PRO A 14 -12.71 -8.93 16.39
CA PRO A 14 -11.65 -9.87 16.02
C PRO A 14 -11.69 -10.34 14.56
N PHE A 15 -12.89 -10.59 14.04
CA PHE A 15 -13.08 -11.01 12.66
C PHE A 15 -12.71 -9.89 11.68
N LEU A 16 -13.13 -8.65 11.95
CA LEU A 16 -12.80 -7.49 11.11
C LEU A 16 -11.31 -7.19 11.11
N LEU A 17 -10.59 -7.44 12.21
CA LEU A 17 -9.14 -7.30 12.26
C LEU A 17 -8.45 -8.24 11.27
N ILE A 18 -8.90 -9.50 11.19
CA ILE A 18 -8.36 -10.49 10.26
C ILE A 18 -8.68 -10.10 8.82
N LEU A 19 -9.96 -9.78 8.55
CA LEU A 19 -10.43 -9.37 7.23
C LEU A 19 -9.68 -8.13 6.72
N THR A 20 -9.51 -7.14 7.58
CA THR A 20 -8.73 -5.92 7.29
C THR A 20 -7.30 -6.26 6.92
N GLY A 21 -6.65 -7.18 7.66
CA GLY A 21 -5.31 -7.65 7.34
C GLY A 21 -5.21 -8.28 5.95
N TRP A 22 -6.18 -9.09 5.55
CA TRP A 22 -6.23 -9.66 4.20
C TRP A 22 -6.40 -8.60 3.13
N ILE A 23 -7.34 -7.66 3.31
CA ILE A 23 -7.57 -6.58 2.35
C ILE A 23 -6.32 -5.72 2.19
N ILE A 24 -5.70 -5.28 3.30
CA ILE A 24 -4.48 -4.49 3.27
C ILE A 24 -3.38 -5.25 2.54
N SER A 25 -3.17 -6.54 2.87
CA SER A 25 -2.17 -7.35 2.18
C SER A 25 -2.44 -7.43 0.68
N THR A 26 -3.67 -7.69 0.25
CA THR A 26 -4.02 -7.75 -1.18
C THR A 26 -3.77 -6.43 -1.89
N VAL A 27 -4.17 -5.30 -1.31
CA VAL A 27 -3.98 -3.97 -1.90
C VAL A 27 -2.49 -3.65 -2.05
N PHE A 28 -1.71 -3.80 -0.98
CA PHE A 28 -0.28 -3.48 -1.01
C PHE A 28 0.50 -4.42 -1.94
N THR A 29 0.20 -5.72 -1.93
CA THR A 29 0.82 -6.67 -2.87
C THR A 29 0.49 -6.30 -4.31
N ASN A 30 -0.75 -5.90 -4.61
CA ASN A 30 -1.11 -5.48 -5.96
C ASN A 30 -0.36 -4.21 -6.40
N ILE A 31 -0.19 -3.24 -5.50
CA ILE A 31 0.56 -2.01 -5.78
C ILE A 31 2.02 -2.34 -6.12
N VAL A 32 2.70 -3.10 -5.25
CA VAL A 32 4.09 -3.49 -5.48
C VAL A 32 4.22 -4.30 -6.76
N TYR A 33 3.34 -5.28 -6.98
CA TYR A 33 3.34 -6.12 -8.18
C TYR A 33 3.21 -5.27 -9.45
N THR A 34 2.26 -4.34 -9.47
CA THR A 34 2.04 -3.46 -10.61
C THR A 34 3.27 -2.60 -10.91
N LEU A 35 3.86 -1.98 -9.88
CA LEU A 35 5.08 -1.17 -10.06
C LEU A 35 6.22 -2.00 -10.64
N VAL A 36 6.45 -3.20 -10.09
CA VAL A 36 7.53 -4.09 -10.54
C VAL A 36 7.29 -4.62 -11.96
N VAL A 37 6.05 -4.96 -12.31
CA VAL A 37 5.73 -5.43 -13.67
C VAL A 37 5.84 -4.30 -14.68
N ALA A 38 5.42 -3.08 -14.33
CA ALA A 38 5.44 -1.94 -15.23
C ALA A 38 6.85 -1.37 -15.47
N LEU A 39 7.74 -1.43 -14.48
CA LEU A 39 9.03 -0.71 -14.48
C LEU A 39 10.25 -1.60 -14.14
N SER A 40 10.06 -2.91 -13.96
CA SER A 40 11.13 -3.87 -13.61
C SER A 40 11.95 -3.41 -12.37
N ASN A 41 13.27 -3.31 -12.49
CA ASN A 41 14.16 -2.90 -11.40
C ASN A 41 13.89 -1.48 -10.89
N ALA A 42 13.49 -0.55 -11.76
CA ALA A 42 13.08 0.78 -11.33
C ALA A 42 11.79 0.75 -10.50
N GLY A 43 10.86 -0.16 -10.83
CA GLY A 43 9.63 -0.39 -10.08
C GLY A 43 9.90 -0.85 -8.64
N LYS A 44 10.90 -1.72 -8.45
CA LYS A 44 11.34 -2.15 -7.11
C LYS A 44 11.86 -0.96 -6.28
N ALA A 45 12.70 -0.11 -6.88
CA ALA A 45 13.23 1.07 -6.20
C ALA A 45 12.11 2.04 -5.80
N LEU A 46 11.16 2.30 -6.70
CA LEU A 46 9.99 3.14 -6.41
C LEU A 46 9.10 2.56 -5.32
N ALA A 47 8.90 1.24 -5.30
CA ALA A 47 8.12 0.59 -4.24
C ALA A 47 8.76 0.80 -2.85
N VAL A 48 10.08 0.74 -2.75
CA VAL A 48 10.81 1.04 -1.50
C VAL A 48 10.66 2.50 -1.10
N VAL A 49 10.80 3.44 -2.04
CA VAL A 49 10.61 4.87 -1.76
C VAL A 49 9.18 5.14 -1.26
N LEU A 50 8.18 4.55 -1.92
CA LEU A 50 6.78 4.65 -1.55
C LEU A 50 6.51 4.00 -0.17
N LEU A 51 7.21 2.91 0.18
CA LEU A 51 7.14 2.31 1.51
C LEU A 51 7.69 3.27 2.59
N VAL A 52 8.87 3.85 2.38
CA VAL A 52 9.50 4.77 3.35
C VAL A 52 8.62 5.99 3.57
N LEU A 53 8.11 6.59 2.49
CA LEU A 53 7.24 7.75 2.57
C LEU A 53 5.95 7.45 3.35
N GLN A 54 5.37 6.27 3.17
CA GLN A 54 4.17 5.85 3.89
C GLN A 54 4.39 5.66 5.38
N ILE A 55 5.54 5.11 5.79
CA ILE A 55 5.85 4.94 7.21
C ILE A 55 5.86 6.30 7.93
N SER A 56 6.39 7.35 7.28
CA SER A 56 6.46 8.68 7.86
C SER A 56 5.13 9.45 7.82
N ALA A 57 4.32 9.28 6.77
CA ALA A 57 3.18 10.15 6.49
C ALA A 57 1.81 9.55 6.84
N ALA A 58 1.72 8.27 7.17
CA ALA A 58 0.44 7.58 7.34
C ALA A 58 -0.18 7.69 8.76
N GLY A 59 0.45 8.42 9.68
CA GLY A 59 -0.09 8.63 11.03
C GLY A 59 -0.06 7.39 11.93
N GLY A 60 0.87 6.46 11.68
CA GLY A 60 1.02 5.22 12.44
C GLY A 60 1.83 5.38 13.72
N ALA A 61 2.96 6.09 13.65
CA ALA A 61 3.84 6.32 14.80
C ALA A 61 3.39 7.51 15.66
N TYR A 62 2.88 8.56 15.02
CA TYR A 62 2.36 9.76 15.66
C TYR A 62 1.02 10.13 15.03
N PRO A 63 0.10 10.75 15.78
CA PRO A 63 -1.10 11.37 15.22
C PRO A 63 -0.75 12.26 14.02
N LEU A 64 -1.54 12.17 12.95
CA LEU A 64 -1.29 12.88 11.69
C LEU A 64 -1.24 14.39 11.90
N GLU A 65 -2.04 14.89 12.82
CA GLU A 65 -2.22 16.29 13.19
C GLU A 65 -0.96 16.90 13.81
N LEU A 66 -0.09 16.08 14.41
CA LEU A 66 1.18 16.52 15.00
C LEU A 66 2.31 16.61 13.97
N LEU A 67 2.12 16.03 12.78
CA LEU A 67 3.12 16.07 11.72
C LEU A 67 3.08 17.42 10.99
N PRO A 68 4.21 17.89 10.42
CA PRO A 68 4.22 19.07 9.56
C PRO A 68 3.16 19.01 8.46
N GLN A 69 2.61 20.16 8.08
CA GLN A 69 1.50 20.27 7.13
C GLN A 69 1.78 19.59 5.77
N TRP A 70 3.06 19.52 5.38
CA TRP A 70 3.50 18.77 4.22
C TRP A 70 3.11 17.27 4.28
N PHE A 71 3.34 16.61 5.41
CA PHE A 71 2.97 15.21 5.59
C PHE A 71 1.45 15.02 5.64
N GLN A 72 0.74 15.95 6.26
CA GLN A 72 -0.72 15.94 6.29
C GLN A 72 -1.33 16.02 4.89
N ASN A 73 -0.75 16.82 3.99
CA ASN A 73 -1.21 16.98 2.61
C ASN A 73 -0.95 15.74 1.74
N ILE A 74 0.14 15.01 2.02
CA ILE A 74 0.49 13.79 1.28
C ILE A 74 -0.31 12.58 1.79
N SER A 75 -0.61 12.53 3.09
CA SER A 75 -1.25 11.41 3.75
C SER A 75 -2.54 10.89 3.06
N PRO A 76 -3.46 11.74 2.56
CA PRO A 76 -4.66 11.28 1.85
C PRO A 76 -4.37 10.48 0.57
N TRP A 77 -3.19 10.64 -0.02
CA TRP A 77 -2.77 9.97 -1.25
C TRP A 77 -2.08 8.63 -1.00
N LEU A 78 -2.01 8.20 0.27
CA LEU A 78 -1.30 7.02 0.68
C LEU A 78 -2.27 5.94 1.17
N PRO A 79 -2.19 4.71 0.63
CA PRO A 79 -3.06 3.62 1.08
C PRO A 79 -2.79 3.25 2.54
N ALA A 80 -1.58 3.47 3.05
CA ALA A 80 -1.22 3.21 4.46
C ALA A 80 -2.07 4.01 5.46
N THR A 81 -2.48 5.22 5.11
CA THR A 81 -3.33 6.06 5.98
C THR A 81 -4.65 5.39 6.28
N TYR A 82 -5.32 4.89 5.23
CA TYR A 82 -6.59 4.18 5.34
C TYR A 82 -6.42 2.78 5.95
N ALA A 83 -5.29 2.12 5.67
CA ALA A 83 -4.94 0.82 6.26
C ALA A 83 -4.82 0.89 7.80
N ILE A 84 -4.12 1.90 8.30
CA ILE A 84 -3.94 2.13 9.74
C ILE A 84 -5.28 2.46 10.39
N ASN A 85 -6.09 3.32 9.75
CA ASN A 85 -7.41 3.66 10.25
C ASN A 85 -8.33 2.43 10.32
N LEU A 86 -8.35 1.56 9.31
CA LEU A 86 -9.12 0.30 9.35
C LEU A 86 -8.68 -0.61 10.51
N MET A 87 -7.37 -0.79 10.70
CA MET A 87 -6.85 -1.56 11.82
C MET A 87 -7.27 -0.93 13.15
N ARG A 88 -7.22 0.40 13.26
CA ARG A 88 -7.64 1.13 14.46
C ARG A 88 -9.13 0.91 14.75
N SER A 89 -10.01 1.03 13.77
CA SER A 89 -11.45 0.80 13.96
C SER A 89 -11.76 -0.67 14.30
N ALA A 90 -11.02 -1.63 13.74
CA ALA A 90 -11.17 -3.04 14.10
C ALA A 90 -10.70 -3.37 15.53
N ILE A 91 -9.66 -2.69 16.01
CA ILE A 91 -9.08 -2.88 17.36
C ILE A 91 -9.87 -2.10 18.42
N ALA A 92 -10.10 -0.81 18.20
CA ALA A 92 -10.63 0.13 19.18
C ALA A 92 -12.15 0.35 19.08
N GLY A 93 -12.79 -0.12 18.01
CA GLY A 93 -14.23 0.05 17.77
C GLY A 93 -14.52 0.98 16.60
N ILE A 94 -15.70 0.80 16.00
CA ILE A 94 -16.17 1.54 14.83
C ILE A 94 -16.99 2.76 15.29
N TYR A 95 -16.74 3.91 14.69
CA TYR A 95 -17.46 5.15 15.01
C TYR A 95 -17.83 5.93 13.76
N ALA A 96 -19.08 6.40 13.68
CA ALA A 96 -19.57 7.25 12.60
C ALA A 96 -19.30 6.74 11.16
N GLY A 97 -19.24 5.42 10.96
CA GLY A 97 -19.01 4.82 9.64
C GLY A 97 -17.55 4.91 9.14
N ASP A 98 -16.60 5.25 10.02
CA ASP A 98 -15.17 5.34 9.72
C ASP A 98 -14.61 4.08 9.05
N PHE A 99 -14.98 2.89 9.52
CA PHE A 99 -14.53 1.63 8.95
C PHE A 99 -14.95 1.49 7.48
N ALA A 100 -16.22 1.72 7.18
CA ALA A 100 -16.75 1.61 5.82
C ALA A 100 -16.10 2.63 4.88
N TYR A 101 -15.92 3.86 5.34
CA TYR A 101 -15.23 4.91 4.60
C TYR A 101 -13.79 4.50 4.23
N ASN A 102 -12.98 4.08 5.21
CA ASN A 102 -11.60 3.68 4.96
C ASN A 102 -11.51 2.40 4.11
N LEU A 103 -12.47 1.48 4.26
CA LEU A 103 -12.56 0.25 3.46
C LEU A 103 -12.81 0.57 1.99
N VAL A 104 -13.76 1.47 1.71
CA VAL A 104 -14.05 1.88 0.33
C VAL A 104 -12.83 2.57 -0.28
N ILE A 105 -12.19 3.50 0.45
CA ILE A 105 -11.05 4.23 -0.10
C ILE A 105 -9.86 3.31 -0.36
N ILE A 106 -9.49 2.42 0.57
CA ILE A 106 -8.35 1.53 0.33
C ILE A 106 -8.59 0.59 -0.86
N LEU A 107 -9.84 0.18 -1.10
CA LEU A 107 -10.21 -0.60 -2.29
C LEU A 107 -10.18 0.24 -3.57
N LEU A 108 -10.52 1.53 -3.50
CA LEU A 108 -10.41 2.44 -4.66
C LEU A 108 -8.98 2.57 -5.16
N PHE A 109 -7.95 2.42 -4.31
CA PHE A 109 -6.55 2.37 -4.76
C PHE A 109 -6.24 1.21 -5.72
N LEU A 110 -7.07 0.15 -5.74
CA LEU A 110 -6.91 -0.94 -6.70
C LEU A 110 -7.21 -0.49 -8.13
N ILE A 111 -8.15 0.43 -8.34
CA ILE A 111 -8.59 0.86 -9.67
C ILE A 111 -7.43 1.51 -10.46
N PRO A 112 -6.80 2.61 -10.00
CA PRO A 112 -5.71 3.23 -10.75
C PRO A 112 -4.53 2.29 -10.87
N ASN A 113 -4.28 1.44 -9.87
CA ASN A 113 -3.20 0.48 -9.90
C ASN A 113 -3.43 -0.61 -10.97
N LEU A 114 -4.63 -1.16 -11.08
CA LEU A 114 -4.96 -2.13 -12.13
C LEU A 114 -4.94 -1.49 -13.52
N VAL A 115 -5.43 -0.25 -13.65
CA VAL A 115 -5.36 0.49 -14.92
C VAL A 115 -3.91 0.71 -15.33
N LEU A 116 -3.06 1.18 -14.40
CA LEU A 116 -1.62 1.31 -14.64
C LEU A 116 -1.00 -0.04 -15.03
N GLY A 117 -1.31 -1.12 -14.31
CA GLY A 117 -0.78 -2.45 -14.59
C GLY A 117 -1.16 -2.96 -15.98
N LEU A 118 -2.41 -2.77 -16.41
CA LEU A 118 -2.88 -3.22 -17.72
C LEU A 118 -2.34 -2.34 -18.86
N VAL A 119 -2.39 -1.02 -18.71
CA VAL A 119 -1.96 -0.07 -19.74
C VAL A 119 -0.44 -0.06 -19.89
N LEU A 120 0.32 0.09 -18.79
CA LEU A 120 1.78 0.11 -18.86
C LEU A 120 2.34 -1.24 -19.33
N ARG A 121 1.74 -2.37 -18.95
CA ARG A 121 2.18 -3.67 -19.48
C ARG A 121 2.02 -3.72 -21.00
N HIS A 122 0.90 -3.23 -21.54
CA HIS A 122 0.68 -3.25 -22.98
C HIS A 122 1.67 -2.34 -23.73
N THR A 123 1.97 -1.15 -23.19
CA THR A 123 2.84 -0.17 -23.87
C THR A 123 4.34 -0.44 -23.66
N ILE A 124 4.74 -0.94 -22.50
CA ILE A 124 6.16 -0.99 -22.07
C ILE A 124 6.75 -2.40 -22.26
N ALA A 125 5.95 -3.45 -22.48
CA ALA A 125 6.44 -4.81 -22.72
C ALA A 125 7.48 -4.90 -23.85
N GLY A 126 7.34 -4.09 -24.90
CA GLY A 126 8.35 -4.00 -25.98
C GLY A 126 9.68 -3.40 -25.51
N ARG A 127 9.66 -2.24 -24.85
CA ARG A 127 10.88 -1.52 -24.43
C ARG A 127 11.65 -2.20 -23.31
N ILE A 128 10.98 -2.87 -22.37
CA ILE A 128 11.66 -3.60 -21.28
C ILE A 128 12.50 -4.75 -21.85
N HIS A 129 12.01 -5.42 -22.90
CA HIS A 129 12.76 -6.50 -23.54
C HIS A 129 14.05 -5.98 -24.20
N ASP A 130 13.98 -4.84 -24.86
CA ASP A 130 15.13 -4.21 -25.51
C ASP A 130 16.15 -3.68 -24.50
N MET A 131 15.70 -3.07 -23.40
CA MET A 131 16.56 -2.59 -22.33
C MET A 131 17.28 -3.75 -21.61
N ASN A 132 16.57 -4.84 -21.31
CA ASN A 132 17.19 -6.02 -20.69
C ASN A 132 18.23 -6.67 -21.62
N LYS A 133 17.95 -6.77 -22.93
CA LYS A 133 18.93 -7.25 -23.92
C LYS A 133 20.16 -6.36 -24.02
N ALA A 134 20.00 -5.04 -23.90
CA ALA A 134 21.13 -4.11 -23.89
C ALA A 134 22.01 -4.29 -22.64
N ILE A 135 21.41 -4.48 -21.47
CA ILE A 135 22.14 -4.75 -20.21
C ILE A 135 22.91 -6.08 -20.30
N GLU A 136 22.29 -7.13 -20.84
CA GLU A 136 22.91 -8.45 -21.03
C GLU A 136 24.11 -8.39 -22.00
N LYS A 137 24.03 -7.57 -23.05
CA LYS A 137 25.16 -7.29 -23.95
C LYS A 137 26.33 -6.57 -23.28
N THR A 138 26.08 -5.88 -22.16
CA THR A 138 27.13 -5.09 -21.48
C THR A 138 28.00 -5.96 -20.54
N LYS A 139 27.67 -7.25 -20.34
CA LYS A 139 28.38 -8.18 -19.44
C LYS A 139 28.55 -7.68 -17.99
N VAL A 140 27.71 -6.75 -17.54
CA VAL A 140 27.74 -6.20 -16.17
C VAL A 140 26.91 -7.06 -15.20
N MET A 141 26.30 -8.15 -15.66
CA MET A 141 25.66 -9.18 -14.84
C MET A 141 26.22 -10.55 -15.19
#